data_AF-A0A537HN31-F1
#
_entry.id   AF-A0A537HN31-F1
#
_cell.length_a   1.000
_cell.length_b   1.000
_cell.length_c   1.000
_cell.angle_alpha   90.00
_cell.angle_beta   90.00
_cell.angle_gamma   90.00
#
_symmetry.space_group_name_H-M   'P 1'
#
loop_
_entity.id
_entity.type
_entity.pdbx_description
1 polymer ?
#
loop_
_entity_poly.entity_id
_entity_poly.type
_entity_poly.pdbx_seq_one_letter_code
_entity_poly.pdbx_strand_id
1 'polypeptide(L)'
;MKAETHKVARLHAMLWGIFSLGGMIAAFLLPVLIYMTAIAYPYSLWPFNGARDPSFLVTGHLLGALFIFVTIAGSLYHGIFRFQSALTEVGLLKYRRALEAVGYFIIFVGIIVLAYYLVTWYLNGTIT
;
A
#
# COMPACT_ATOMS: atom_id res chain seq x y z
N MET A 1 -35.71 -4.82 2.66
CA MET A 1 -35.14 -3.51 2.28
C MET A 1 -34.29 -2.87 3.38
N LYS A 2 -34.83 -2.46 4.55
CA LYS A 2 -34.05 -1.81 5.63
C LYS A 2 -32.79 -2.58 6.07
N ALA A 3 -32.89 -3.90 6.23
CA ALA A 3 -31.77 -4.73 6.67
C ALA A 3 -30.58 -4.74 5.68
N GLU A 4 -30.85 -4.65 4.38
CA GLU A 4 -29.78 -4.60 3.36
C GLU A 4 -29.10 -3.23 3.33
N THR A 5 -29.87 -2.15 3.46
CA THR A 5 -29.34 -0.78 3.53
C THR A 5 -28.36 -0.61 4.69
N HIS A 6 -28.65 -1.21 5.85
CA HIS A 6 -27.74 -1.21 7.00
C HIS A 6 -26.43 -1.96 6.74
N LYS A 7 -26.46 -3.11 6.04
CA LYS A 7 -25.26 -3.88 5.70
C LYS A 7 -24.34 -3.10 4.77
N VAL A 8 -24.91 -2.49 3.73
CA VAL A 8 -24.16 -1.68 2.76
C VAL A 8 -23.52 -0.48 3.43
N ALA A 9 -24.25 0.23 4.31
CA ALA A 9 -23.71 1.36 5.06
C ALA A 9 -22.54 0.98 5.98
N ARG A 10 -22.63 -0.17 6.67
CA ARG A 10 -21.54 -0.68 7.52
C ARG A 10 -20.29 -1.02 6.71
N LEU A 11 -20.46 -1.72 5.58
CA LEU A 11 -19.35 -2.04 4.69
C LEU A 11 -18.67 -0.77 4.18
N HIS A 12 -19.45 0.21 3.73
CA HIS A 12 -18.93 1.49 3.28
C HIS A 12 -18.11 2.18 4.38
N ALA A 13 -18.64 2.25 5.60
CA ALA A 13 -17.93 2.84 6.74
C ALA A 13 -16.61 2.12 7.05
N MET A 14 -16.59 0.78 6.99
CA MET A 14 -15.36 0.00 7.20
C MET A 14 -14.31 0.29 6.12
N LEU A 15 -14.71 0.26 4.84
CA LEU A 15 -13.83 0.53 3.71
C LEU A 15 -13.26 1.96 3.77
N TRP A 16 -14.06 2.91 4.23
CA TRP A 16 -13.64 4.30 4.44
C TRP A 16 -12.71 4.47 5.64
N GLY A 17 -12.90 3.67 6.70
CA GLY A 17 -11.99 3.58 7.84
C GLY A 17 -10.59 3.08 7.42
N ILE A 18 -10.52 2.02 6.62
CA ILE A 18 -9.26 1.50 6.06
C ILE A 18 -8.61 2.55 5.15
N PHE A 19 -9.41 3.24 4.33
CA PHE A 19 -8.93 4.35 3.49
C PHE A 19 -8.28 5.47 4.32
N SER A 20 -8.90 5.86 5.43
CA SER A 20 -8.40 6.91 6.32
C SER A 20 -7.12 6.49 7.02
N LEU A 21 -7.06 5.26 7.53
CA LEU A 21 -5.85 4.70 8.15
C LEU A 21 -4.69 4.63 7.15
N GLY A 22 -4.95 4.14 5.94
CA GLY A 22 -3.97 4.09 4.86
C GLY A 22 -3.47 5.49 4.46
N GLY A 23 -4.35 6.50 4.46
CA GLY A 23 -3.99 7.88 4.19
C GLY A 23 -3.09 8.49 5.25
N MET A 24 -3.38 8.24 6.52
CA MET A 24 -2.50 8.64 7.63
C MET A 24 -1.12 8.00 7.49
N ILE A 25 -1.07 6.68 7.29
CA ILE A 25 0.18 5.93 7.08
C ILE A 25 0.98 6.52 5.92
N ALA A 26 0.33 6.73 4.77
CA ALA A 26 0.97 7.28 3.59
C ALA A 26 1.54 8.69 3.86
N ALA A 27 0.79 9.56 4.54
CA ALA A 27 1.22 10.92 4.81
C ALA A 27 2.50 11.00 5.67
N PHE A 28 2.68 10.10 6.64
CA PHE A 28 3.85 10.11 7.52
C PHE A 28 5.03 9.29 6.97
N LEU A 29 4.76 8.10 6.43
CA LEU A 29 5.81 7.11 6.16
C LEU A 29 6.25 7.07 4.70
N LEU A 30 5.34 7.36 3.75
CA LEU A 30 5.67 7.28 2.33
C LEU A 30 6.73 8.32 1.91
N PRO A 31 6.72 9.59 2.38
CA PRO A 31 7.78 10.55 2.08
C PRO A 31 9.16 10.09 2.56
N VAL A 32 9.23 9.46 3.74
CA VAL A 32 10.47 8.92 4.29
C VAL A 32 10.99 7.78 3.43
N LEU A 33 10.11 6.84 3.03
CA LEU A 33 10.47 5.74 2.14
C LEU A 33 10.94 6.24 0.77
N ILE A 34 10.24 7.22 0.18
CA ILE A 34 10.64 7.84 -1.09
C ILE A 34 12.01 8.49 -0.94
N TYR A 35 12.21 9.30 0.11
CA TYR A 35 13.51 9.92 0.35
C TYR A 35 14.61 8.87 0.48
N MET A 36 14.43 7.85 1.31
CA MET A 36 15.44 6.83 1.53
C MET A 36 15.77 6.04 0.26
N THR A 37 14.76 5.58 -0.47
CA THR A 37 14.95 4.65 -1.60
C THR A 37 15.21 5.34 -2.94
N ALA A 38 14.57 6.48 -3.20
CA ALA A 38 14.67 7.17 -4.49
C ALA A 38 15.65 8.35 -4.48
N ILE A 39 16.11 8.81 -3.30
CA ILE A 39 17.04 9.95 -3.19
C ILE A 39 18.30 9.53 -2.42
N ALA A 40 18.20 9.20 -1.14
CA ALA A 40 19.36 8.99 -0.29
C ALA A 40 20.22 7.81 -0.74
N TYR A 41 19.60 6.67 -1.10
CA TYR A 41 20.33 5.49 -1.57
C TYR A 41 21.02 5.72 -2.92
N PRO A 42 20.35 6.19 -4.01
CA PRO A 42 21.01 6.44 -5.29
C PRO A 42 22.12 7.49 -5.25
N TYR A 43 21.99 8.53 -4.41
CA TYR A 43 22.97 9.60 -4.29
C TYR A 43 23.99 9.39 -3.17
N SER A 44 24.02 8.21 -2.54
CA SER A 44 24.93 7.90 -1.43
C SER A 44 24.88 8.90 -0.27
N LEU A 45 23.70 9.50 0.00
CA LEU A 45 23.47 10.49 1.07
C LEU A 45 23.17 9.82 2.42
N TRP A 46 23.68 8.60 2.61
CA TRP A 46 23.42 7.78 3.79
C TRP A 46 24.72 7.12 4.27
N PRO A 47 24.88 6.86 5.57
CA PRO A 47 26.18 6.57 6.17
C PRO A 47 26.69 5.14 5.94
N PHE A 48 26.30 4.48 4.83
CA PHE A 48 26.70 3.11 4.55
C PHE A 48 27.79 3.07 3.48
N ASN A 49 28.84 2.32 3.80
CA ASN A 49 30.05 2.17 3.00
C ASN A 49 29.92 1.09 1.89
N GLY A 50 28.70 0.69 1.52
CA GLY A 50 28.45 -0.28 0.45
C GLY A 50 28.84 -1.74 0.77
N ALA A 51 29.30 -2.06 1.98
CA ALA A 51 29.75 -3.41 2.32
C ALA A 51 28.61 -4.45 2.44
N ARG A 52 27.36 -4.01 2.63
CA ARG A 52 26.15 -4.84 2.59
C ARG A 52 25.00 -4.05 1.96
N ASP A 53 24.12 -4.76 1.26
CA ASP A 53 22.87 -4.18 0.76
C ASP A 53 22.04 -3.67 1.95
N PRO A 54 21.67 -2.37 2.03
CA PRO A 54 20.74 -1.79 3.02
C PRO A 54 19.53 -2.61 3.41
N SER A 55 18.98 -3.34 2.43
CA SER A 55 17.64 -3.88 2.50
C SER A 55 17.45 -4.73 3.75
N PHE A 56 18.51 -5.44 4.19
CA PHE A 56 18.54 -6.25 5.40
C PHE A 56 18.12 -5.51 6.68
N LEU A 57 18.34 -4.19 6.79
CA LEU A 57 17.96 -3.42 7.99
C LEU A 57 16.45 -3.31 8.17
N VAL A 58 15.72 -3.39 7.06
CA VAL A 58 14.28 -3.25 7.05
C VAL A 58 13.65 -4.61 6.85
N THR A 59 14.09 -5.39 5.88
CA THR A 59 13.43 -6.67 5.59
C THR A 59 13.96 -7.82 6.44
N GLY A 60 15.18 -7.73 7.00
CA GLY A 60 15.86 -8.78 7.79
C GLY A 60 15.21 -9.15 9.13
N HIS A 61 14.17 -8.42 9.53
CA HIS A 61 13.44 -8.65 10.77
C HIS A 61 11.93 -8.58 10.52
N LEU A 62 11.15 -9.39 11.25
CA LEU A 62 9.69 -9.44 11.12
C LEU A 62 9.05 -8.05 11.26
N LEU A 63 9.54 -7.24 12.21
CA LEU A 63 9.00 -5.90 12.44
C LEU A 63 9.18 -4.98 11.23
N GLY A 64 10.32 -5.04 10.55
CA GLY A 64 10.54 -4.19 9.38
C GLY A 64 9.83 -4.73 8.13
N ALA A 65 9.65 -6.05 8.00
CA ALA A 65 8.76 -6.62 6.99
C ALA A 65 7.29 -6.16 7.20
N LEU A 66 6.80 -6.18 8.44
CA LEU A 66 5.46 -5.66 8.78
C LEU A 66 5.35 -4.15 8.53
N PHE A 67 6.39 -3.38 8.84
CA PHE A 67 6.45 -1.96 8.53
C PHE A 67 6.30 -1.69 7.03
N ILE A 68 7.03 -2.41 6.18
CA ILE A 68 6.90 -2.30 4.72
C ILE A 68 5.52 -2.75 4.26
N PHE A 69 5.01 -3.86 4.77
CA PHE A 69 3.68 -4.35 4.43
C PHE A 69 2.61 -3.29 4.72
N VAL A 70 2.53 -2.79 5.94
CA VAL A 70 1.53 -1.81 6.37
C VAL A 70 1.67 -0.50 5.59
N THR A 71 2.90 -0.02 5.38
CA THR A 71 3.14 1.24 4.66
C THR A 71 2.72 1.15 3.20
N ILE A 72 3.14 0.10 2.50
CA ILE A 72 2.86 -0.05 1.06
C ILE A 72 1.41 -0.49 0.83
N ALA A 73 0.88 -1.46 1.58
CA ALA A 73 -0.52 -1.89 1.46
C ALA A 73 -1.50 -0.78 1.82
N GLY A 74 -1.23 -0.04 2.91
CA GLY A 74 -2.03 1.11 3.32
C GLY A 74 -2.03 2.23 2.27
N SER A 75 -0.85 2.55 1.73
CA SER A 75 -0.71 3.55 0.65
C SER A 75 -1.41 3.10 -0.64
N LEU A 76 -1.29 1.83 -1.03
CA LEU A 76 -1.95 1.26 -2.21
C LEU A 76 -3.46 1.34 -2.07
N TYR A 77 -4.01 0.88 -0.94
CA TYR A 77 -5.44 0.95 -0.67
C TYR A 77 -5.93 2.40 -0.73
N HIS A 78 -5.26 3.31 -0.01
CA HIS A 78 -5.61 4.73 0.02
C HIS A 78 -5.60 5.36 -1.38
N GLY A 79 -4.51 5.17 -2.11
CA GLY A 79 -4.30 5.74 -3.45
C GLY A 79 -5.35 5.26 -4.45
N ILE A 80 -5.56 3.95 -4.56
CA ILE A 80 -6.52 3.39 -5.52
C ILE A 80 -7.97 3.74 -5.15
N PHE A 81 -8.32 3.70 -3.87
CA PHE A 81 -9.65 4.10 -3.39
C PHE A 81 -9.97 5.57 -3.69
N ARG A 82 -8.98 6.47 -3.57
CA ARG A 82 -9.15 7.87 -3.98
C ARG A 82 -9.18 8.02 -5.50
N PHE A 83 -8.32 7.31 -6.22
CA PHE A 83 -8.18 7.41 -7.66
C PHE A 83 -9.46 7.01 -8.42
N GLN A 84 -10.10 5.89 -8.04
CA GLN A 84 -11.37 5.48 -8.64
C GLN A 84 -12.49 6.53 -8.45
N SER A 85 -12.50 7.20 -7.29
CA SER A 85 -13.46 8.26 -6.98
C SER A 85 -13.17 9.50 -7.81
N ALA A 86 -11.90 9.90 -7.90
CA ALA A 86 -11.47 11.02 -8.73
C ALA A 86 -11.81 10.80 -10.22
N LEU A 87 -11.58 9.60 -10.76
CA LEU A 87 -11.94 9.24 -12.14
C LEU A 87 -13.45 9.36 -12.39
N THR A 88 -14.26 8.95 -11.41
CA THR A 88 -15.73 9.07 -11.44
C THR A 88 -16.15 10.54 -11.46
N GLU A 89 -15.50 11.38 -10.65
CA GLU A 89 -15.75 12.82 -10.52
C GLU A 89 -15.35 13.61 -11.78
N VAL A 90 -14.28 13.22 -12.49
CA VAL A 90 -13.79 13.94 -13.69
C VAL A 90 -14.45 13.49 -15.01
N GLY A 91 -15.53 12.73 -14.96
CA GLY A 91 -16.37 12.43 -16.14
C GLY A 91 -16.56 10.96 -16.49
N LEU A 92 -16.00 10.02 -15.72
CA LEU A 92 -16.19 8.58 -15.94
C LEU A 92 -17.33 7.98 -15.09
N LEU A 93 -18.30 8.80 -14.65
CA LEU A 93 -19.43 8.36 -13.82
C LEU A 93 -20.18 7.14 -14.39
N LYS A 94 -20.38 7.08 -15.72
CA LYS A 94 -21.00 5.93 -16.40
C LYS A 94 -20.25 4.61 -16.21
N TYR A 95 -18.96 4.66 -15.89
CA TYR A 95 -18.11 3.49 -15.67
C TYR A 95 -17.80 3.23 -14.20
N ARG A 96 -18.47 3.92 -13.26
CA ARG A 96 -18.20 3.84 -11.82
C ARG A 96 -18.04 2.41 -11.31
N ARG A 97 -18.98 1.51 -11.64
CA ARG A 97 -18.91 0.10 -11.19
C ARG A 97 -17.68 -0.63 -11.73
N ALA A 98 -17.31 -0.38 -12.99
CA ALA A 98 -16.13 -0.98 -13.60
C ALA A 98 -14.85 -0.43 -12.95
N LEU A 99 -14.79 0.88 -12.68
CA LEU A 99 -13.67 1.51 -11.98
C LEU A 99 -13.50 0.96 -10.57
N GLU A 100 -14.60 0.82 -9.81
CA GLU A 100 -14.58 0.21 -8.47
C GLU A 100 -14.12 -1.25 -8.53
N ALA A 101 -14.62 -2.05 -9.48
CA ALA A 101 -14.21 -3.44 -9.64
C ALA A 101 -12.71 -3.58 -9.96
N VAL A 102 -12.21 -2.78 -10.91
CA VAL A 102 -10.78 -2.76 -11.26
C VAL A 102 -9.94 -2.25 -10.09
N GLY A 103 -10.39 -1.21 -9.39
CA GLY A 103 -9.70 -0.66 -8.22
C GLY A 103 -9.54 -1.69 -7.10
N TYR A 104 -10.63 -2.34 -6.69
CA TYR A 104 -10.55 -3.40 -5.67
C TYR A 104 -9.74 -4.61 -6.13
N PHE A 105 -9.76 -4.94 -7.42
CA PHE A 105 -8.92 -6.00 -7.98
C PHE A 105 -7.43 -5.65 -7.87
N ILE A 106 -7.02 -4.44 -8.26
CA ILE A 106 -5.64 -3.96 -8.13
C ILE A 106 -5.19 -3.98 -6.66
N ILE A 107 -6.04 -3.51 -5.74
CA ILE A 107 -5.76 -3.55 -4.30
C ILE A 107 -5.53 -4.99 -3.84
N PHE A 108 -6.45 -5.90 -4.18
CA PHE A 108 -6.39 -7.29 -3.75
C PHE A 108 -5.13 -8.00 -4.27
N VAL A 109 -4.87 -7.90 -5.58
CA VAL A 109 -3.70 -8.52 -6.21
C VAL A 109 -2.42 -7.90 -5.65
N GLY A 110 -2.36 -6.56 -5.53
CA GLY A 110 -1.18 -5.87 -5.01
C GLY A 110 -0.84 -6.26 -3.58
N ILE A 111 -1.85 -6.40 -2.70
CA ILE A 111 -1.64 -6.86 -1.33
C ILE A 111 -1.13 -8.31 -1.30
N ILE A 112 -1.69 -9.21 -2.12
CA ILE A 112 -1.24 -10.61 -2.20
C ILE A 112 0.21 -10.69 -2.69
N VAL A 113 0.53 -9.98 -3.77
CA VAL A 113 1.90 -9.96 -4.33
C VAL A 113 2.89 -9.40 -3.32
N LEU A 114 2.54 -8.32 -2.62
CA LEU A 114 3.38 -7.75 -1.57
C LEU A 114 3.58 -8.73 -0.40
N ALA A 115 2.52 -9.37 0.07
CA ALA A 115 2.60 -10.35 1.15
C ALA A 115 3.48 -11.54 0.74
N TYR A 116 3.27 -12.07 -0.47
CA TYR A 116 4.09 -13.15 -1.03
C TYR A 116 5.56 -12.74 -1.08
N TYR A 117 5.88 -11.59 -1.66
CA TYR A 117 7.23 -11.07 -1.74
C TYR A 117 7.89 -10.98 -0.36
N LEU A 118 7.22 -10.35 0.62
CA LEU A 118 7.79 -10.17 1.95
C LEU A 118 7.96 -11.48 2.72
N VAL A 119 7.02 -12.42 2.59
CA VAL A 119 7.12 -13.74 3.23
C VAL A 119 8.25 -14.56 2.61
N THR A 120 8.32 -14.62 1.28
CA THR A 120 9.39 -15.34 0.57
C THR A 120 10.76 -14.75 0.90
N TRP A 121 10.87 -13.42 0.90
CA TRP A 121 12.10 -12.74 1.32
C TRP A 121 12.47 -13.08 2.76
N TYR A 122 11.52 -13.01 3.69
CA TYR A 122 11.76 -13.26 5.12
C TYR A 122 12.21 -14.70 5.40
N LEU A 123 11.64 -15.68 4.69
CA LEU A 123 11.96 -17.09 4.87
C LEU A 123 13.29 -17.49 4.20
N ASN A 124 13.59 -16.93 3.03
CA ASN A 124 14.69 -17.39 2.18
C ASN A 124 15.89 -16.44 2.15
N GLY A 125 15.79 -15.24 2.72
CA GLY A 125 16.84 -14.22 2.72
C GLY A 125 17.21 -13.66 1.35
N THR A 126 16.57 -14.13 0.28
CA THR A 126 16.79 -13.73 -1.11
C THR A 126 15.52 -13.99 -1.92
N ILE A 127 15.23 -13.12 -2.88
CA ILE A 127 14.34 -13.40 -4.01
C ILE A 127 15.26 -13.45 -5.21
N THR A 128 15.35 -14.63 -5.82
CA THR A 128 16.09 -14.81 -7.09
C THR A 128 15.21 -14.38 -8.26
#